data_AF-A0A078RWX7-F1
#
_entry.id   AF-A0A078RWX7-F1
#
_cell.length_a   1.000
_cell.length_b   1.000
_cell.length_c   1.000
_cell.angle_alpha   90.00
_cell.angle_beta   90.00
_cell.angle_gamma   90.00
#
_symmetry.space_group_name_H-M   'P 1'
#
loop_
_entity.id
_entity.type
_entity.pdbx_description
1 polymer ?
#
loop_
_entity_poly.entity_id
_entity_poly.type
_entity_poly.pdbx_seq_one_letter_code
_entity_poly.pdbx_strand_id
1 'polypeptide(L)'
;MMMAAALGVLVSCGSVKSGEEVVAASRDSKVVVAYVTSWSEVMPDPQYMTHINYAFGHVNESFNGVKIDNEERLRQIVDLRKQKPELKVLLSIGGWGSGRFSEMAANDEYRRAFAADCDRVVKEFALDGIDIDWEYPTSSMANISSSPDDTENFTLLMQDIRAAIGNEKELTLATVASARYIDFKAILPSVDFVNIMAYDMASAPKHHSALYPSGHSGDITSDGAVTAHLKAGVPPSKLVMGMPFYGRGGDGYPSFQDYNKVGNTDTQYTEKWDEVAQVPYLADKNDTLVFGFENPRSLAIKCQYILDKDLLGGMYWDYSGDNEQGDLRRTVAENLLGKPHKAKVLVLTERGGQHGGFTDAGLRWLAAEGVKGNFSITEINNARNITEAYLSQFSLVIQLDFPPYTWPKEAEDAFVKYIEEGRGGWIGFHHATLLGEFDGYPMWQWFSDFMGGVRFKNYIAPLANGTLIVEDKQHPVMKDVPASFVVPDDEWYTYDKSPRPNVHVLANVDESSYTPASDIKMGDHPVVWVNESKKARNVYFQIGHSSKLYETEGFTTMFRNAINWTLER
;
A
#
# COMPACT_ATOMS: atom_id res chain seq x y z
N MET A 1 32.36 32.62 62.45
CA MET A 1 33.63 33.07 61.86
C MET A 1 34.14 31.93 61.00
N MET A 2 34.23 32.19 59.68
CA MET A 2 34.92 31.43 58.61
C MET A 2 34.58 29.94 58.38
N MET A 3 33.92 29.55 57.27
CA MET A 3 34.37 29.39 55.86
C MET A 3 35.28 28.17 55.58
N ALA A 4 34.71 27.18 54.86
CA ALA A 4 35.31 26.29 53.85
C ALA A 4 34.18 25.32 53.38
N ALA A 5 33.48 25.52 52.27
CA ALA A 5 33.82 25.32 50.85
C ALA A 5 34.03 23.85 50.44
N ALA A 6 33.00 23.23 49.85
CA ALA A 6 33.11 22.16 48.85
C ALA A 6 31.88 22.17 47.93
N LEU A 7 32.14 22.13 46.62
CA LEU A 7 31.26 22.37 45.49
C LEU A 7 30.03 21.45 45.43
N GLY A 8 28.86 22.04 45.22
CA GLY A 8 27.68 21.36 44.70
C GLY A 8 27.69 21.40 43.16
N VAL A 9 27.70 20.22 42.54
CA VAL A 9 27.37 20.06 41.11
C VAL A 9 25.86 19.84 41.04
N LEU A 10 25.12 20.87 40.62
CA LEU A 10 23.72 20.77 40.21
C LEU A 10 23.68 20.32 38.74
N VAL A 11 23.51 19.02 38.51
CA VAL A 11 22.98 18.54 37.22
C VAL A 11 21.46 18.52 37.36
N SER A 12 20.83 19.49 36.72
CA SER A 12 19.40 19.46 36.43
C SER A 12 19.12 18.31 35.46
N CYS A 13 18.53 17.23 35.94
CA CYS A 13 17.89 16.23 35.09
C CYS A 13 16.60 16.84 34.53
N GLY A 14 16.71 17.57 33.43
CA GLY A 14 15.58 17.92 32.57
C GLY A 14 15.07 16.66 31.88
N SER A 15 13.88 16.23 32.29
CA SER A 15 12.87 15.48 31.53
C SER A 15 13.27 15.04 30.11
N VAL A 16 13.67 13.78 29.96
CA VAL A 16 13.63 13.08 28.69
C VAL A 16 12.15 12.84 28.37
N LYS A 17 11.62 13.55 27.38
CA LYS A 17 10.38 13.15 26.72
C LYS A 17 10.64 11.79 26.08
N SER A 18 10.16 10.72 26.72
CA SER A 18 9.92 9.45 26.08
C SER A 18 8.78 9.62 25.07
N GLY A 19 9.04 9.32 23.80
CA GLY A 19 7.99 9.26 22.78
C GLY A 19 8.27 10.12 21.55
N GLU A 20 9.27 9.72 20.77
CA GLU A 20 9.15 9.78 19.32
C GLU A 20 9.27 8.34 18.85
N GLU A 21 8.11 7.68 18.72
CA GLU A 21 7.99 6.52 17.84
C GLU A 21 8.43 7.00 16.45
N VAL A 22 9.45 6.35 15.89
CA VAL A 22 9.70 6.41 14.46
C VAL A 22 8.53 5.67 13.82
N VAL A 23 7.44 6.39 13.55
CA VAL A 23 6.38 5.91 12.68
C VAL A 23 7.04 5.75 11.32
N ALA A 24 7.30 4.50 10.91
CA ALA A 24 7.65 4.23 9.53
C ALA A 24 6.58 4.90 8.67
N ALA A 25 6.98 5.84 7.80
CA ALA A 25 6.05 6.54 6.92
C ALA A 25 5.13 5.51 6.25
N SER A 26 3.81 5.68 6.40
CA SER A 26 2.86 4.71 5.87
C SER A 26 3.11 4.55 4.37
N ARG A 27 3.32 3.31 3.94
CA ARG A 27 3.43 2.96 2.51
C ARG A 27 2.14 3.29 1.75
N ASP A 28 1.02 3.47 2.46
CA ASP A 28 -0.29 3.78 1.88
C ASP A 28 -0.32 5.13 1.15
N SER A 29 0.68 5.99 1.32
CA SER A 29 0.76 7.30 0.65
C SER A 29 1.81 7.37 -0.46
N LYS A 30 2.56 6.29 -0.76
CA LYS A 30 3.58 6.33 -1.82
C LYS A 30 2.95 6.27 -3.20
N VAL A 31 3.56 6.98 -4.16
CA VAL A 31 3.13 6.97 -5.56
C VAL A 31 4.07 6.13 -6.42
N VAL A 32 3.50 5.37 -7.33
CA VAL A 32 4.16 4.75 -8.47
C VAL A 32 3.51 5.28 -9.74
N VAL A 33 4.29 6.03 -10.53
CA VAL A 33 3.86 6.64 -11.79
C VAL A 33 4.42 5.83 -12.96
N ALA A 34 3.53 5.30 -13.80
CA ALA A 34 3.88 4.58 -15.01
C ALA A 34 3.72 5.48 -16.23
N TYR A 35 4.78 5.74 -16.99
CA TYR A 35 4.61 6.29 -18.34
C TYR A 35 4.12 5.18 -19.28
N VAL A 36 3.02 5.44 -19.99
CA VAL A 36 2.40 4.50 -20.92
C VAL A 36 2.25 5.19 -22.27
N THR A 37 2.92 4.65 -23.28
CA THR A 37 3.08 5.33 -24.56
C THR A 37 1.90 5.07 -25.51
N SER A 38 1.61 6.05 -26.36
CA SER A 38 0.50 6.08 -27.32
C SER A 38 0.74 5.14 -28.49
N TRP A 39 2.01 4.82 -28.77
CA TRP A 39 2.45 3.92 -29.83
C TRP A 39 2.63 2.46 -29.39
N SER A 40 2.67 2.18 -28.08
CA SER A 40 2.75 0.80 -27.60
C SER A 40 1.40 0.10 -27.72
N GLU A 41 1.42 -1.21 -27.94
CA GLU A 41 0.22 -2.07 -27.88
C GLU A 41 0.06 -2.72 -26.50
N VAL A 42 1.08 -2.66 -25.64
CA VAL A 42 1.08 -3.34 -24.33
C VAL A 42 0.09 -2.65 -23.39
N MET A 43 -0.93 -3.38 -22.92
CA MET A 43 -1.88 -2.86 -21.92
C MET A 43 -1.29 -2.97 -20.51
N PRO A 44 -1.30 -1.89 -19.71
CA PRO A 44 -0.77 -1.95 -18.36
C PRO A 44 -1.70 -2.67 -17.39
N ASP A 45 -1.11 -3.40 -16.45
CA ASP A 45 -1.80 -4.05 -15.35
C ASP A 45 -1.85 -3.09 -14.15
N PRO A 46 -3.01 -2.46 -13.86
CA PRO A 46 -3.08 -1.32 -12.96
C PRO A 46 -2.71 -1.65 -11.50
N GLN A 47 -2.61 -2.94 -11.13
CA GLN A 47 -2.24 -3.31 -9.77
C GLN A 47 -0.84 -2.81 -9.37
N TYR A 48 0.08 -2.66 -10.33
CA TYR A 48 1.48 -2.28 -10.07
C TYR A 48 1.76 -0.77 -10.05
N MET A 49 0.73 0.08 -10.18
CA MET A 49 0.91 1.54 -10.20
C MET A 49 -0.25 2.23 -9.52
N THR A 50 0.00 3.47 -9.11
CA THR A 50 -1.02 4.38 -8.58
C THR A 50 -1.45 5.40 -9.61
N HIS A 51 -0.54 5.76 -10.52
CA HIS A 51 -0.73 6.77 -11.54
C HIS A 51 -0.25 6.25 -12.89
N ILE A 52 -0.95 6.62 -13.96
CA ILE A 52 -0.49 6.49 -15.34
C ILE A 52 -0.35 7.89 -15.94
N ASN A 53 0.84 8.18 -16.46
CA ASN A 53 1.06 9.31 -17.36
C ASN A 53 0.97 8.78 -18.79
N TYR A 54 -0.14 9.07 -19.47
CA TYR A 54 -0.32 8.68 -20.86
C TYR A 54 0.50 9.61 -21.77
N ALA A 55 1.46 9.02 -22.49
CA ALA A 55 2.45 9.70 -23.28
C ALA A 55 2.14 9.53 -24.79
N PHE A 56 1.77 10.54 -25.56
CA PHE A 56 1.70 11.95 -25.19
C PHE A 56 0.52 12.68 -25.83
N GLY A 57 0.20 13.82 -25.23
CA GLY A 57 -0.38 14.96 -25.92
C GLY A 57 0.71 15.95 -26.34
N HIS A 58 0.36 16.90 -27.21
CA HIS A 58 1.26 17.93 -27.71
C HIS A 58 0.56 19.27 -27.79
N VAL A 59 1.31 20.36 -27.71
CA VAL A 59 0.80 21.68 -28.10
C VAL A 59 0.47 21.65 -29.60
N ASN A 60 -0.77 22.00 -29.95
CA ASN A 60 -1.24 22.00 -31.32
C ASN A 60 -0.53 23.07 -32.17
N GLU A 61 -0.74 23.02 -33.50
CA GLU A 61 -0.07 23.94 -34.44
C GLU A 61 -0.49 25.41 -34.29
N SER A 62 -1.63 25.67 -33.67
CA SER A 62 -2.16 27.02 -33.43
C SER A 62 -1.80 27.56 -32.04
N PHE A 63 -0.96 26.85 -31.28
CA PHE A 63 -0.50 27.19 -29.93
C PHE A 63 -1.60 27.32 -28.86
N ASN A 64 -2.85 26.99 -29.20
CA ASN A 64 -4.01 27.33 -28.38
C ASN A 64 -4.76 26.09 -27.85
N GLY A 65 -4.18 24.90 -27.97
CA GLY A 65 -4.81 23.68 -27.51
C GLY A 65 -3.91 22.44 -27.56
N VAL A 66 -4.50 21.31 -27.21
CA VAL A 66 -3.84 20.02 -27.05
C VAL A 66 -4.22 19.10 -28.20
N LYS A 67 -3.20 18.54 -28.88
CA LYS A 67 -3.34 17.41 -29.80
C LYS A 67 -2.98 16.13 -29.04
N ILE A 68 -3.87 15.16 -28.96
CA ILE A 68 -3.61 13.88 -28.30
C ILE A 68 -3.20 12.84 -29.34
N ASP A 69 -2.09 12.14 -29.11
CA ASP A 69 -1.74 11.01 -29.95
C ASP A 69 -2.51 9.77 -29.48
N ASN A 70 -3.24 9.13 -30.40
CA ASN A 70 -4.02 7.90 -30.18
C ASN A 70 -5.07 7.98 -29.05
N GLU A 71 -6.08 8.84 -29.25
CA GLU A 71 -7.21 9.01 -28.33
C GLU A 71 -7.96 7.71 -27.99
N GLU A 72 -8.07 6.76 -28.93
CA GLU A 72 -8.73 5.48 -28.70
C GLU A 72 -8.01 4.70 -27.59
N ARG A 73 -6.69 4.61 -27.67
CA ARG A 73 -5.89 3.97 -26.63
C ARG A 73 -5.97 4.72 -25.31
N LEU A 74 -5.97 6.07 -25.31
CA LEU A 74 -6.16 6.83 -24.07
C LEU A 74 -7.47 6.43 -23.36
N ARG A 75 -8.58 6.26 -24.10
CA ARG A 75 -9.85 5.79 -23.52
C ARG A 75 -9.73 4.37 -22.95
N GLN A 76 -9.00 3.47 -23.60
CA GLN A 76 -8.72 2.12 -23.08
C GLN A 76 -7.90 2.15 -21.78
N ILE A 77 -6.94 3.07 -21.67
CA ILE A 77 -6.14 3.26 -20.46
C ILE A 77 -6.99 3.82 -19.31
N VAL A 78 -7.85 4.80 -19.57
CA VAL A 78 -8.80 5.32 -18.57
C VAL A 78 -9.75 4.22 -18.07
N ASP A 79 -10.18 3.33 -18.96
CA ASP A 79 -11.05 2.20 -18.63
C ASP A 79 -10.42 1.19 -17.64
N LEU A 80 -9.10 1.21 -17.43
CA LEU A 80 -8.45 0.39 -16.41
C LEU A 80 -8.91 0.71 -14.98
N ARG A 81 -9.53 1.88 -14.75
CA ARG A 81 -10.17 2.19 -13.47
C ARG A 81 -11.31 1.24 -13.10
N LYS A 82 -11.90 0.54 -14.09
CA LYS A 82 -12.88 -0.52 -13.83
C LYS A 82 -12.26 -1.69 -13.04
N GLN A 83 -10.95 -1.90 -13.17
CA GLN A 83 -10.19 -2.92 -12.43
C GLN A 83 -9.61 -2.37 -11.12
N LYS A 84 -9.19 -1.09 -11.11
CA LYS A 84 -8.62 -0.40 -9.96
C LYS A 84 -9.23 1.00 -9.82
N PRO A 85 -10.35 1.16 -9.08
CA PRO A 85 -11.08 2.44 -9.00
C PRO A 85 -10.26 3.63 -8.50
N GLU A 86 -9.21 3.39 -7.72
CA GLU A 86 -8.29 4.39 -7.19
C GLU A 86 -7.15 4.79 -8.15
N LEU A 87 -7.02 4.12 -9.30
CA LEU A 87 -5.98 4.43 -10.29
C LEU A 87 -6.18 5.83 -10.86
N LYS A 88 -5.12 6.65 -10.81
CA LYS A 88 -5.11 7.95 -11.45
C LYS A 88 -4.55 7.90 -12.86
N VAL A 89 -5.17 8.61 -13.80
CA VAL A 89 -4.72 8.70 -15.19
C VAL A 89 -4.61 10.17 -15.60
N LEU A 90 -3.40 10.59 -15.94
CA LEU A 90 -3.07 11.93 -16.42
C LEU A 90 -2.65 11.85 -17.88
N LEU A 91 -2.94 12.91 -18.65
CA LEU A 91 -2.32 13.11 -19.96
C LEU A 91 -0.99 13.85 -19.76
N SER A 92 0.11 13.22 -20.17
CA SER A 92 1.40 13.90 -20.25
C SER A 92 1.51 14.62 -21.59
N ILE A 93 1.67 15.94 -21.55
CA ILE A 93 1.77 16.78 -22.72
C ILE A 93 3.23 17.20 -22.90
N GLY A 94 3.83 16.80 -24.01
CA GLY A 94 5.22 17.13 -24.31
C GLY A 94 6.05 15.94 -24.78
N GLY A 95 7.15 15.68 -24.07
CA GLY A 95 8.16 14.69 -24.38
C GLY A 95 9.27 15.20 -25.31
N TRP A 96 10.36 14.43 -25.39
CA TRP A 96 11.54 14.75 -26.18
C TRP A 96 11.21 15.12 -27.63
N GLY A 97 11.58 16.34 -28.03
CA GLY A 97 11.36 16.88 -29.38
C GLY A 97 9.98 17.51 -29.61
N SER A 98 9.09 17.48 -28.62
CA SER A 98 7.80 18.17 -28.67
C SER A 98 7.98 19.68 -28.47
N GLY A 99 7.97 20.42 -29.59
CA GLY A 99 8.15 21.89 -29.60
C GLY A 99 6.86 22.67 -29.29
N ARG A 100 6.87 23.98 -29.62
CA ARG A 100 5.76 24.94 -29.49
C ARG A 100 5.43 25.43 -28.07
N PHE A 101 6.06 24.87 -27.04
CA PHE A 101 5.88 25.36 -25.67
C PHE A 101 6.37 26.79 -25.49
N SER A 102 7.55 27.14 -26.02
CA SER A 102 8.13 28.48 -25.83
C SER A 102 7.22 29.56 -26.40
N GLU A 103 6.69 29.35 -27.61
CA GLU A 103 5.77 30.28 -28.27
C GLU A 103 4.41 30.34 -27.57
N MET A 104 3.84 29.19 -27.18
CA MET A 104 2.56 29.12 -26.48
C MET A 104 2.64 29.81 -25.11
N ALA A 105 3.70 29.56 -24.34
CA ALA A 105 3.84 30.10 -22.99
C ALA A 105 4.19 31.59 -23.00
N ALA A 106 4.92 32.09 -24.01
CA ALA A 106 5.28 33.50 -24.13
C ALA A 106 4.08 34.43 -24.46
N ASN A 107 3.00 33.87 -25.00
CA ASN A 107 1.81 34.65 -25.35
C ASN A 107 0.67 34.38 -24.36
N ASP A 108 0.22 35.45 -23.71
CA ASP A 108 -0.84 35.46 -22.72
C ASP A 108 -2.19 34.90 -23.20
N GLU A 109 -2.55 35.13 -24.46
CA GLU A 109 -3.78 34.61 -25.08
C GLU A 109 -3.63 33.11 -25.38
N TYR A 110 -2.51 32.70 -25.97
CA TYR A 110 -2.25 31.30 -26.28
C TYR A 110 -2.12 30.44 -25.02
N ARG A 111 -1.41 30.91 -24.01
CA ARG A 111 -1.24 30.22 -22.73
C ARG A 111 -2.56 29.97 -22.02
N ARG A 112 -3.44 30.98 -21.96
CA ARG A 112 -4.77 30.84 -21.36
C ARG A 112 -5.71 29.95 -22.21
N ALA A 113 -5.62 30.03 -23.53
CA ALA A 113 -6.39 29.16 -24.41
C ALA A 113 -5.95 27.69 -24.29
N PHE A 114 -4.64 27.44 -24.26
CA PHE A 114 -4.06 26.13 -24.02
C PHE A 114 -4.49 25.56 -22.66
N ALA A 115 -4.42 26.36 -21.59
CA ALA A 115 -4.89 25.96 -20.27
C ALA A 115 -6.40 25.61 -20.24
N ALA A 116 -7.23 26.39 -20.93
CA ALA A 116 -8.65 26.08 -21.06
C ALA A 116 -8.89 24.77 -21.84
N ASP A 117 -8.06 24.49 -22.85
CA ASP A 117 -8.15 23.24 -23.61
C ASP A 117 -7.66 22.02 -22.80
N CYS A 118 -6.69 22.20 -21.90
CA CYS A 118 -6.32 21.19 -20.91
C CYS A 118 -7.54 20.78 -20.05
N ASP A 119 -8.33 21.74 -19.56
CA ASP A 119 -9.56 21.47 -18.81
C ASP A 119 -10.62 20.74 -19.67
N ARG A 120 -10.78 21.14 -20.95
CA ARG A 120 -11.63 20.38 -21.90
C ARG A 120 -11.19 18.93 -21.99
N VAL A 121 -9.90 18.68 -22.21
CA VAL A 121 -9.34 17.32 -22.36
C VAL A 121 -9.55 16.50 -21.08
N VAL A 122 -9.29 17.08 -19.91
CA VAL A 122 -9.54 16.42 -18.61
C VAL A 122 -11.00 15.98 -18.50
N LYS A 123 -11.95 16.83 -18.88
CA LYS A 123 -13.38 16.52 -18.84
C LYS A 123 -13.80 15.48 -19.88
N GLU A 124 -13.33 15.63 -21.12
CA GLU A 124 -13.73 14.77 -22.24
C GLU A 124 -13.23 13.32 -22.10
N PHE A 125 -12.03 13.14 -21.55
CA PHE A 125 -11.42 11.82 -21.36
C PHE A 125 -11.54 11.33 -19.91
N ALA A 126 -12.23 12.07 -19.04
CA ALA A 126 -12.38 11.76 -17.61
C ALA A 126 -11.03 11.56 -16.90
N LEU A 127 -10.02 12.36 -17.24
CA LEU A 127 -8.69 12.29 -16.64
C LEU A 127 -8.69 12.83 -15.20
N ASP A 128 -7.70 12.42 -14.43
CA ASP A 128 -7.48 12.95 -13.08
C ASP A 128 -6.56 14.16 -13.08
N GLY A 129 -5.91 14.48 -14.20
CA GLY A 129 -5.00 15.61 -14.26
C GLY A 129 -4.22 15.72 -15.55
N ILE A 130 -3.24 16.64 -15.52
CA ILE A 130 -2.31 16.94 -16.60
C ILE A 130 -0.88 16.85 -16.06
N ASP A 131 0.00 16.25 -16.84
CA ASP A 131 1.44 16.27 -16.63
C ASP A 131 2.09 17.09 -17.75
N ILE A 132 3.01 17.99 -17.42
CA ILE A 132 3.75 18.78 -18.43
C ILE A 132 5.19 18.28 -18.53
N ASP A 133 5.57 17.87 -19.74
CA ASP A 133 6.91 17.38 -20.06
C ASP A 133 7.56 18.24 -21.15
N TRP A 134 7.88 19.50 -20.81
CA TRP A 134 8.60 20.40 -21.71
C TRP A 134 10.10 20.15 -21.58
N GLU A 135 10.74 19.67 -22.66
CA GLU A 135 12.15 19.29 -22.68
C GLU A 135 13.05 20.19 -23.57
N TYR A 136 13.59 21.32 -23.10
CA TYR A 136 13.40 21.95 -21.80
C TYR A 136 13.20 23.47 -21.96
N PRO A 137 12.52 24.16 -21.00
CA PRO A 137 12.51 25.62 -20.95
C PRO A 137 13.94 26.18 -21.12
N THR A 138 14.10 27.26 -21.88
CA THR A 138 15.37 27.97 -22.13
C THR A 138 16.43 27.17 -22.91
N SER A 139 16.13 25.93 -23.35
CA SER A 139 17.09 25.03 -23.96
C SER A 139 16.57 24.40 -25.25
N SER A 140 17.27 24.63 -26.35
CA SER A 140 16.97 24.00 -27.66
C SER A 140 17.56 22.58 -27.81
N MET A 141 17.95 21.92 -26.71
CA MET A 141 18.68 20.64 -26.75
C MET A 141 17.94 19.52 -27.50
N ALA A 142 16.61 19.49 -27.38
CA ALA A 142 15.76 18.54 -28.10
C ALA A 142 15.39 19.00 -29.52
N ASN A 143 16.11 19.98 -30.09
CA ASN A 143 15.80 20.63 -31.36
C ASN A 143 14.40 21.30 -31.38
N ILE A 144 14.04 21.93 -30.26
CA ILE A 144 12.81 22.71 -30.07
C ILE A 144 13.10 24.21 -29.94
N SER A 145 12.08 25.04 -30.09
CA SER A 145 12.14 26.47 -29.80
C SER A 145 12.39 26.72 -28.31
N SER A 146 13.11 27.79 -28.00
CA SER A 146 13.39 28.21 -26.61
C SER A 146 13.70 29.70 -26.51
N SER A 147 13.41 30.29 -25.36
CA SER A 147 13.71 31.68 -24.98
C SER A 147 14.33 31.75 -23.58
N PRO A 148 15.21 32.71 -23.28
CA PRO A 148 15.63 32.99 -21.91
C PRO A 148 14.45 33.25 -20.95
N ASP A 149 13.34 33.76 -21.48
CA ASP A 149 12.13 34.08 -20.71
C ASP A 149 11.28 32.84 -20.38
N ASP A 150 11.62 31.66 -20.91
CA ASP A 150 10.83 30.44 -20.73
C ASP A 150 10.70 30.04 -19.25
N THR A 151 11.64 30.40 -18.38
CA THR A 151 11.53 30.13 -16.93
C THR A 151 10.34 30.85 -16.30
N GLU A 152 10.15 32.13 -16.63
CA GLU A 152 9.01 32.93 -16.16
C GLU A 152 7.72 32.47 -16.85
N ASN A 153 7.77 32.27 -18.17
CA ASN A 153 6.61 31.83 -18.94
C ASN A 153 6.11 30.44 -18.53
N PHE A 154 7.01 29.53 -18.17
CA PHE A 154 6.63 28.22 -17.63
C PHE A 154 5.93 28.36 -16.28
N THR A 155 6.37 29.29 -15.43
CA THR A 155 5.69 29.58 -14.16
C THR A 155 4.26 30.05 -14.39
N LEU A 156 4.07 31.00 -15.31
CA LEU A 156 2.75 31.49 -15.68
C LEU A 156 1.88 30.38 -16.31
N LEU A 157 2.47 29.50 -17.10
CA LEU A 157 1.77 28.37 -17.72
C LEU A 157 1.20 27.42 -16.66
N MET A 158 2.03 27.01 -15.69
CA MET A 158 1.59 26.13 -14.62
C MET A 158 0.48 26.77 -13.76
N GLN A 159 0.54 28.09 -13.55
CA GLN A 159 -0.51 28.84 -12.86
C GLN A 159 -1.82 28.89 -13.66
N ASP A 160 -1.75 29.16 -14.97
CA ASP A 160 -2.92 29.21 -15.85
C ASP A 160 -3.59 27.83 -15.97
N ILE A 161 -2.80 26.75 -16.11
CA ILE A 161 -3.35 25.37 -16.13
C ILE A 161 -4.03 25.05 -14.80
N ARG A 162 -3.39 25.34 -13.66
CA ARG A 162 -4.00 25.12 -12.34
C ARG A 162 -5.32 25.88 -12.20
N ALA A 163 -5.37 27.13 -12.63
CA ALA A 163 -6.58 27.93 -12.59
C ALA A 163 -7.71 27.34 -13.46
N ALA A 164 -7.37 26.73 -14.60
CA ALA A 164 -8.34 26.13 -15.51
C ALA A 164 -8.87 24.77 -15.01
N ILE A 165 -7.99 23.85 -14.58
CA ILE A 165 -8.37 22.48 -14.22
C ILE A 165 -8.89 22.34 -12.77
N GLY A 166 -8.67 23.37 -11.94
CA GLY A 166 -9.09 23.41 -10.54
C GLY A 166 -8.18 22.62 -9.58
N ASN A 167 -8.57 22.54 -8.30
CA ASN A 167 -7.77 21.91 -7.24
C ASN A 167 -8.12 20.43 -7.00
N GLU A 168 -9.17 19.90 -7.64
CA GLU A 168 -9.54 18.49 -7.54
C GLU A 168 -8.78 17.59 -8.52
N LYS A 169 -8.13 18.21 -9.52
CA LYS A 169 -7.35 17.55 -10.55
C LYS A 169 -5.86 17.71 -10.26
N GLU A 170 -5.07 16.74 -10.65
CA GLU A 170 -3.62 16.78 -10.47
C GLU A 170 -2.95 17.60 -11.57
N LEU A 171 -1.93 18.36 -11.19
CA LEU A 171 -0.99 19.01 -12.10
C LEU A 171 0.42 18.61 -11.70
N THR A 172 1.09 17.89 -12.58
CA THR A 172 2.47 17.41 -12.38
C THR A 172 3.36 17.86 -13.51
N LEU A 173 4.66 17.60 -13.39
CA LEU A 173 5.63 17.84 -14.45
C LEU A 173 6.78 16.84 -14.40
N ALA A 174 7.37 16.58 -15.57
CA ALA A 174 8.66 15.95 -15.70
C ALA A 174 9.78 17.00 -15.83
N THR A 175 10.92 16.75 -15.18
CA THR A 175 12.02 17.72 -15.10
C THR A 175 13.37 17.09 -15.39
N VAL A 176 14.28 17.91 -15.94
CA VAL A 176 15.68 17.51 -16.13
C VAL A 176 16.33 17.17 -14.77
N ALA A 177 17.17 16.13 -14.75
CA ALA A 177 17.88 15.67 -13.54
C ALA A 177 18.58 16.80 -12.76
N SER A 178 19.11 17.81 -13.46
CA SER A 178 19.87 18.92 -12.86
C SER A 178 19.04 19.98 -12.13
N ALA A 179 17.70 19.88 -12.12
CA ALA A 179 16.79 20.88 -11.54
C ALA A 179 16.95 22.29 -12.13
N ARG A 180 17.46 22.39 -13.37
CA ARG A 180 17.62 23.66 -14.08
C ARG A 180 16.33 24.09 -14.78
N TYR A 181 16.31 25.36 -15.21
CA TYR A 181 15.32 25.97 -16.12
C TYR A 181 13.94 26.28 -15.53
N ILE A 182 13.65 25.82 -14.31
CA ILE A 182 12.34 25.98 -13.67
C ILE A 182 12.51 26.71 -12.34
N ASP A 183 11.67 27.71 -12.08
CA ASP A 183 11.52 28.27 -10.74
C ASP A 183 10.56 27.42 -9.91
N PHE A 184 11.11 26.37 -9.28
CA PHE A 184 10.34 25.45 -8.45
C PHE A 184 9.56 26.15 -7.34
N LYS A 185 10.14 27.17 -6.70
CA LYS A 185 9.47 27.88 -5.60
C LYS A 185 8.21 28.57 -6.08
N ALA A 186 8.24 29.13 -7.28
CA ALA A 186 7.10 29.82 -7.87
C ALA A 186 5.99 28.87 -8.33
N ILE A 187 6.33 27.65 -8.81
CA ILE A 187 5.33 26.68 -9.30
C ILE A 187 4.79 25.73 -8.23
N LEU A 188 5.48 25.54 -7.10
CA LEU A 188 5.10 24.61 -6.04
C LEU A 188 3.66 24.76 -5.50
N PRO A 189 3.06 25.96 -5.43
CA PRO A 189 1.64 26.12 -5.09
C PRO A 189 0.69 25.57 -6.16
N SER A 190 1.13 25.51 -7.41
CA SER A 190 0.33 25.07 -8.55
C SER A 190 0.41 23.56 -8.81
N VAL A 191 1.48 22.89 -8.38
CA VAL A 191 1.73 21.48 -8.73
C VAL A 191 1.54 20.53 -7.56
N ASP A 192 1.06 19.33 -7.82
CA ASP A 192 0.90 18.26 -6.83
C ASP A 192 2.25 17.62 -6.50
N PHE A 193 2.99 17.21 -7.54
CA PHE A 193 4.35 16.68 -7.41
C PHE A 193 5.18 16.83 -8.69
N VAL A 194 6.49 16.58 -8.54
CA VAL A 194 7.53 16.72 -9.57
C VAL A 194 8.15 15.36 -9.86
N ASN A 195 8.14 14.95 -11.13
CA ASN A 195 8.79 13.74 -11.63
C ASN A 195 10.22 14.08 -12.10
N ILE A 196 11.24 13.60 -11.39
CA ILE A 196 12.63 13.81 -11.79
C ILE A 196 13.02 12.76 -12.83
N MET A 197 13.45 13.16 -14.03
CA MET A 197 14.03 12.25 -15.01
C MET A 197 15.48 11.91 -14.65
N ALA A 198 15.65 11.09 -13.59
CA ALA A 198 16.94 10.65 -13.04
C ALA A 198 17.59 9.53 -13.88
N TYR A 199 17.58 9.71 -15.20
CA TYR A 199 18.12 8.83 -16.22
C TYR A 199 18.62 9.65 -17.40
N ASP A 200 19.27 9.00 -18.37
CA ASP A 200 19.91 9.67 -19.52
C ASP A 200 20.95 10.72 -19.14
N MET A 201 21.57 10.53 -17.98
CA MET A 201 22.61 11.42 -17.44
C MET A 201 23.97 11.21 -18.10
N ALA A 202 24.14 10.10 -18.84
CA ALA A 202 25.29 9.77 -19.65
C ALA A 202 24.95 8.63 -20.64
N SER A 203 25.93 8.15 -21.39
CA SER A 203 25.87 6.91 -22.18
C SER A 203 27.15 6.10 -21.94
N ALA A 204 27.15 4.81 -22.28
CA ALA A 204 28.35 3.98 -22.16
C ALA A 204 29.56 4.65 -22.85
N PRO A 205 30.75 4.67 -22.22
CA PRO A 205 31.19 3.83 -21.11
C PRO A 205 30.86 4.38 -19.70
N LYS A 206 29.85 5.25 -19.58
CA LYS A 206 29.29 5.73 -18.32
C LYS A 206 27.85 5.24 -18.09
N HIS A 207 27.45 5.13 -16.84
CA HIS A 207 26.09 4.79 -16.42
C HIS A 207 25.15 5.97 -16.69
N HIS A 208 24.04 5.70 -17.39
CA HIS A 208 23.00 6.71 -17.63
C HIS A 208 22.09 6.97 -16.43
N SER A 209 22.06 6.04 -15.47
CA SER A 209 21.11 6.02 -14.36
C SER A 209 21.75 5.72 -13.00
N ALA A 210 23.07 5.91 -12.84
CA ALA A 210 23.77 5.65 -11.58
C ALA A 210 23.04 6.25 -10.38
N LEU A 211 22.90 5.49 -9.28
CA LEU A 211 22.34 6.02 -8.04
C LEU A 211 23.33 6.96 -7.36
N TYR A 212 24.56 6.48 -7.16
CA TYR A 212 25.65 7.22 -6.52
C TYR A 212 26.85 7.43 -7.46
N PRO A 213 27.72 8.43 -7.18
CA PRO A 213 28.91 8.68 -8.00
C PRO A 213 29.91 7.51 -7.97
N SER A 214 30.36 7.06 -9.14
CA SER A 214 31.38 6.02 -9.29
C SER A 214 32.39 6.38 -10.39
N GLY A 215 33.42 5.55 -10.58
CA GLY A 215 34.34 5.69 -11.71
C GLY A 215 33.63 5.63 -13.08
N HIS A 216 32.45 5.03 -13.15
CA HIS A 216 31.62 4.94 -14.34
C HIS A 216 30.40 5.86 -14.31
N SER A 217 30.20 6.73 -13.33
CA SER A 217 29.11 7.72 -13.40
C SER A 217 29.49 8.92 -14.27
N GLY A 218 28.46 9.58 -14.83
CA GLY A 218 28.57 10.91 -15.42
C GLY A 218 28.62 12.01 -14.35
N ASP A 219 28.38 13.25 -14.77
CA ASP A 219 28.45 14.45 -13.91
C ASP A 219 27.31 14.50 -12.87
N ILE A 220 26.20 13.84 -13.15
CA ILE A 220 25.03 13.78 -12.30
C ILE A 220 24.57 12.33 -12.11
N THR A 221 24.07 12.05 -10.92
CA THR A 221 23.53 10.74 -10.52
C THR A 221 22.12 10.93 -9.96
N SER A 222 21.41 9.84 -9.69
CA SER A 222 20.04 9.90 -9.15
C SER A 222 20.03 10.60 -7.77
N ASP A 223 20.99 10.31 -6.89
CA ASP A 223 21.14 11.04 -5.61
C ASP A 223 21.48 12.52 -5.81
N GLY A 224 22.35 12.83 -6.78
CA GLY A 224 22.66 14.20 -7.17
C GLY A 224 21.43 14.95 -7.69
N ALA A 225 20.59 14.29 -8.49
CA ALA A 225 19.36 14.85 -9.05
C ALA A 225 18.33 15.14 -7.95
N VAL A 226 18.09 14.19 -7.04
CA VAL A 226 17.22 14.41 -5.87
C VAL A 226 17.75 15.56 -5.02
N THR A 227 19.05 15.58 -4.72
CA THR A 227 19.69 16.67 -3.96
C THR A 227 19.53 18.03 -4.65
N ALA A 228 19.64 18.10 -5.98
CA ALA A 228 19.48 19.33 -6.73
C ALA A 228 18.04 19.89 -6.60
N HIS A 229 17.03 19.03 -6.71
CA HIS A 229 15.62 19.44 -6.57
C HIS A 229 15.27 19.86 -5.14
N LEU A 230 15.78 19.16 -4.13
CA LEU A 230 15.64 19.55 -2.72
C LEU A 230 16.27 20.94 -2.48
N LYS A 231 17.46 21.21 -3.03
CA LYS A 231 18.12 22.54 -2.95
C LYS A 231 17.35 23.62 -3.70
N ALA A 232 16.68 23.27 -4.79
CA ALA A 232 15.82 24.19 -5.54
C ALA A 232 14.53 24.54 -4.78
N GLY A 233 14.16 23.76 -3.76
CA GLY A 233 13.07 24.06 -2.83
C GLY A 233 11.89 23.10 -2.90
N VAL A 234 11.96 22.04 -3.72
CA VAL A 234 10.89 21.02 -3.78
C VAL A 234 10.96 20.15 -2.52
N PRO A 235 9.88 20.01 -1.74
CA PRO A 235 9.90 19.16 -0.55
C PRO A 235 9.93 17.66 -0.94
N PRO A 236 10.53 16.78 -0.11
CA PRO A 236 10.54 15.33 -0.34
C PRO A 236 9.15 14.75 -0.64
N SER A 237 8.13 15.21 0.09
CA SER A 237 6.73 14.81 -0.06
C SER A 237 6.08 15.21 -1.39
N LYS A 238 6.77 15.94 -2.26
CA LYS A 238 6.35 16.27 -3.64
C LYS A 238 7.35 15.79 -4.69
N LEU A 239 8.34 14.97 -4.32
CA LEU A 239 9.36 14.46 -5.25
C LEU A 239 9.13 13.00 -5.60
N VAL A 240 9.13 12.72 -6.90
CA VAL A 240 9.03 11.38 -7.47
C VAL A 240 10.29 11.13 -8.28
N MET A 241 11.03 10.06 -7.96
CA MET A 241 12.31 9.75 -8.63
C MET A 241 12.08 8.82 -9.83
N GLY A 242 12.54 9.22 -11.02
CA GLY A 242 12.47 8.45 -12.25
C GLY A 242 13.45 7.27 -12.31
N MET A 243 13.01 6.16 -12.90
CA MET A 243 13.79 4.94 -13.10
C MET A 243 13.57 4.43 -14.54
N PRO A 244 14.63 4.19 -15.33
CA PRO A 244 14.47 3.79 -16.72
C PRO A 244 14.24 2.29 -16.86
N PHE A 245 13.25 1.87 -17.64
CA PHE A 245 13.02 0.47 -18.04
C PHE A 245 13.73 0.15 -19.37
N TYR A 246 14.88 0.78 -19.58
CA TYR A 246 15.74 0.66 -20.75
C TYR A 246 17.18 0.93 -20.31
N GLY A 247 18.12 0.75 -21.23
CA GLY A 247 19.51 1.15 -21.04
C GLY A 247 20.06 2.02 -22.16
N ARG A 248 21.24 2.59 -21.92
CA ARG A 248 22.02 3.38 -22.88
C ARG A 248 23.36 2.73 -23.16
N GLY A 249 23.67 2.58 -24.44
CA GLY A 249 24.92 2.00 -24.93
C GLY A 249 25.85 2.97 -25.61
N GLY A 250 26.99 2.44 -26.03
CA GLY A 250 28.07 3.15 -26.70
C GLY A 250 28.60 2.32 -27.86
N ASP A 251 29.86 2.55 -28.24
CA ASP A 251 30.45 1.88 -29.39
C ASP A 251 30.38 0.35 -29.27
N GLY A 252 29.80 -0.28 -30.30
CA GLY A 252 29.66 -1.74 -30.36
C GLY A 252 28.39 -2.30 -29.72
N TYR A 253 27.51 -1.49 -29.14
CA TYR A 253 26.20 -1.90 -28.61
C TYR A 253 25.11 -0.89 -29.00
N PRO A 254 23.82 -1.28 -29.07
CA PRO A 254 22.72 -0.32 -29.26
C PRO A 254 22.77 0.88 -28.31
N SER A 255 22.63 2.09 -28.85
CA SER A 255 22.63 3.33 -28.06
C SER A 255 21.43 3.46 -27.12
N PHE A 256 20.33 2.76 -27.43
CA PHE A 256 19.13 2.62 -26.62
C PHE A 256 18.58 1.21 -26.81
N GLN A 257 18.15 0.57 -25.73
CA GLN A 257 17.43 -0.70 -25.79
C GLN A 257 16.56 -0.89 -24.54
N ASP A 258 15.32 -1.32 -24.75
CA ASP A 258 14.38 -1.70 -23.69
C ASP A 258 14.90 -2.87 -22.85
N TYR A 259 14.58 -2.89 -21.55
CA TYR A 259 15.00 -3.96 -20.65
C TYR A 259 14.60 -5.35 -21.15
N ASN A 260 13.42 -5.50 -21.75
CA ASN A 260 12.94 -6.77 -22.30
C ASN A 260 13.79 -7.37 -23.43
N LYS A 261 14.70 -6.58 -24.02
CA LYS A 261 15.66 -7.03 -25.04
C LYS A 261 17.08 -7.18 -24.49
N VAL A 262 17.33 -6.77 -23.25
CA VAL A 262 18.65 -6.90 -22.62
C VAL A 262 18.98 -8.38 -22.41
N GLY A 263 20.20 -8.78 -22.77
CA GLY A 263 20.69 -10.16 -22.61
C GLY A 263 20.16 -11.18 -23.63
N ASN A 264 19.26 -10.80 -24.53
CA ASN A 264 18.58 -11.73 -25.44
C ASN A 264 19.39 -12.13 -26.68
N THR A 265 20.60 -11.60 -26.90
CA THR A 265 21.26 -11.74 -28.22
C THR A 265 22.76 -12.04 -28.24
N ASP A 266 23.50 -12.08 -27.13
CA ASP A 266 24.96 -12.16 -27.29
C ASP A 266 25.74 -12.76 -26.11
N THR A 267 26.42 -13.89 -26.35
CA THR A 267 27.38 -14.50 -25.41
C THR A 267 28.68 -13.71 -25.27
N GLN A 268 28.83 -12.62 -26.02
CA GLN A 268 30.05 -11.80 -26.04
C GLN A 268 30.10 -10.73 -24.94
N TYR A 269 28.99 -10.50 -24.23
CA TYR A 269 28.91 -9.54 -23.12
C TYR A 269 28.56 -10.23 -21.81
N THR A 270 29.13 -9.74 -20.72
CA THR A 270 28.85 -10.24 -19.37
C THR A 270 28.17 -9.16 -18.56
N GLU A 271 27.03 -9.48 -17.92
CA GLU A 271 26.45 -8.57 -16.92
C GLU A 271 27.38 -8.46 -15.71
N LYS A 272 27.69 -7.23 -15.34
CA LYS A 272 28.48 -6.85 -14.18
C LYS A 272 27.69 -5.87 -13.33
N TRP A 273 28.17 -5.68 -12.11
CA TRP A 273 27.57 -4.81 -11.13
C TRP A 273 28.57 -3.75 -10.67
N ASP A 274 28.16 -2.49 -10.66
CA ASP A 274 28.93 -1.41 -10.05
C ASP A 274 28.52 -1.26 -8.58
N GLU A 275 29.35 -1.74 -7.67
CA GLU A 275 29.08 -1.71 -6.22
C GLU A 275 29.00 -0.29 -5.64
N VAL A 276 29.50 0.73 -6.33
CA VAL A 276 29.38 2.11 -5.86
C VAL A 276 28.14 2.76 -6.47
N ALA A 277 27.97 2.68 -7.79
CA ALA A 277 26.83 3.29 -8.49
C ALA A 277 25.50 2.56 -8.25
N GLN A 278 25.54 1.32 -7.73
CA GLN A 278 24.38 0.48 -7.42
C GLN A 278 23.49 0.19 -8.64
N VAL A 279 24.12 -0.05 -9.79
CA VAL A 279 23.46 -0.37 -11.07
C VAL A 279 24.19 -1.48 -11.82
N PRO A 280 23.47 -2.30 -12.62
CA PRO A 280 24.09 -3.28 -13.50
C PRO A 280 24.59 -2.62 -14.79
N TYR A 281 25.47 -3.33 -15.48
CA TYR A 281 25.90 -2.98 -16.83
C TYR A 281 26.40 -4.20 -17.59
N LEU A 282 26.35 -4.16 -18.92
CA LEU A 282 27.03 -5.15 -19.76
C LEU A 282 28.45 -4.69 -20.04
N ALA A 283 29.40 -5.62 -19.87
CA ALA A 283 30.81 -5.41 -20.16
C ALA A 283 31.26 -6.27 -21.35
N ASP A 284 32.14 -5.74 -22.18
CA ASP A 284 32.83 -6.50 -23.23
C ASP A 284 33.95 -7.40 -22.65
N LYS A 285 34.63 -8.15 -23.52
CA LYS A 285 35.76 -9.02 -23.15
C LYS A 285 36.96 -8.29 -22.51
N ASN A 286 37.03 -6.97 -22.65
CA ASN A 286 38.08 -6.13 -22.07
C ASN A 286 37.61 -5.47 -20.76
N ASP A 287 36.48 -5.92 -20.20
CA ASP A 287 35.84 -5.35 -19.02
C ASP A 287 35.36 -3.89 -19.20
N THR A 288 35.15 -3.45 -20.44
CA THR A 288 34.64 -2.10 -20.73
C THR A 288 33.12 -2.11 -20.67
N LEU A 289 32.53 -1.16 -19.92
CA LEU A 289 31.09 -0.91 -19.91
C LEU A 289 30.63 -0.50 -21.32
N VAL A 290 29.78 -1.32 -21.93
CA VAL A 290 29.20 -1.06 -23.27
C VAL A 290 27.72 -0.73 -23.23
N PHE A 291 27.03 -1.08 -22.15
CA PHE A 291 25.61 -0.79 -21.95
C PHE A 291 25.25 -0.69 -20.46
N GLY A 292 24.80 0.48 -20.00
CA GLY A 292 24.27 0.66 -18.65
C GLY A 292 22.74 0.58 -18.66
N PHE A 293 22.13 -0.09 -17.68
CA PHE A 293 20.69 -0.34 -17.63
C PHE A 293 20.20 -0.55 -16.17
N GLU A 294 18.91 -0.85 -15.99
CA GLU A 294 18.33 -1.24 -14.69
C GLU A 294 17.91 -2.71 -14.68
N ASN A 295 18.00 -3.36 -13.51
CA ASN A 295 17.44 -4.69 -13.27
C ASN A 295 16.65 -4.70 -11.94
N PRO A 296 16.00 -5.80 -11.55
CA PRO A 296 15.27 -5.86 -10.27
C PRO A 296 16.12 -5.50 -9.04
N ARG A 297 17.42 -5.82 -9.05
CA ARG A 297 18.32 -5.49 -7.93
C ARG A 297 18.51 -3.98 -7.81
N SER A 298 18.83 -3.27 -8.90
CA SER A 298 19.02 -1.81 -8.85
C SER A 298 17.74 -1.06 -8.56
N LEU A 299 16.60 -1.49 -9.13
CA LEU A 299 15.30 -0.89 -8.84
C LEU A 299 14.88 -1.07 -7.38
N ALA A 300 15.10 -2.24 -6.76
CA ALA A 300 14.82 -2.45 -5.35
C ALA A 300 15.65 -1.50 -4.46
N ILE A 301 16.94 -1.31 -4.80
CA ILE A 301 17.84 -0.40 -4.08
C ILE A 301 17.38 1.05 -4.23
N LYS A 302 16.96 1.46 -5.43
CA LYS A 302 16.39 2.79 -5.68
C LYS A 302 15.06 3.00 -4.98
N CYS A 303 14.21 1.98 -4.89
CA CYS A 303 12.98 2.04 -4.11
C CYS A 303 13.28 2.20 -2.62
N GLN A 304 14.28 1.48 -2.08
CA GLN A 304 14.70 1.68 -0.70
C GLN A 304 15.26 3.09 -0.48
N TYR A 305 16.04 3.63 -1.43
CA TYR A 305 16.50 5.02 -1.39
C TYR A 305 15.33 6.02 -1.34
N ILE A 306 14.29 5.82 -2.15
CA ILE A 306 13.06 6.65 -2.14
C ILE A 306 12.43 6.63 -0.73
N LEU A 307 12.34 5.46 -0.10
CA LEU A 307 11.80 5.32 1.26
C LEU A 307 12.70 6.01 2.30
N ASP A 308 14.01 5.80 2.23
CA ASP A 308 14.99 6.34 3.19
C ASP A 308 15.07 7.87 3.14
N LYS A 309 14.84 8.46 1.95
CA LYS A 309 14.79 9.92 1.73
C LYS A 309 13.40 10.51 1.95
N ASP A 310 12.41 9.68 2.30
CA ASP A 310 11.00 10.03 2.41
C ASP A 310 10.45 10.80 1.19
N LEU A 311 10.87 10.38 -0.01
CA LEU A 311 10.33 10.92 -1.24
C LEU A 311 8.87 10.45 -1.41
N LEU A 312 8.07 11.20 -2.18
CA LEU A 312 6.68 10.86 -2.46
C LEU A 312 6.56 9.51 -3.17
N GLY A 313 7.50 9.17 -4.05
CA GLY A 313 7.48 7.88 -4.73
C GLY A 313 8.46 7.71 -5.87
N GLY A 314 8.13 6.78 -6.77
CA GLY A 314 8.92 6.44 -7.96
C GLY A 314 8.12 6.57 -9.24
N MET A 315 8.80 6.92 -10.32
CA MET A 315 8.26 6.96 -11.68
C MET A 315 9.12 6.08 -12.57
N TYR A 316 8.54 5.47 -13.61
CA TYR A 316 9.34 4.78 -14.63
C TYR A 316 8.97 5.14 -16.06
N TRP A 317 10.01 5.23 -16.90
CA TRP A 317 9.94 5.38 -18.35
C TRP A 317 10.50 4.12 -19.03
N ASP A 318 9.73 3.35 -19.80
CA ASP A 318 8.28 3.33 -19.84
C ASP A 318 7.74 1.91 -19.64
N TYR A 319 6.44 1.77 -19.43
CA TYR A 319 5.80 0.48 -19.10
C TYR A 319 6.14 -0.64 -20.08
N SER A 320 6.25 -0.33 -21.37
CA SER A 320 6.52 -1.30 -22.42
C SER A 320 7.99 -1.74 -22.51
N GLY A 321 8.88 -1.06 -21.80
CA GLY A 321 10.30 -1.44 -21.70
C GLY A 321 10.53 -2.68 -20.84
N ASP A 322 9.59 -3.01 -19.96
CA ASP A 322 9.65 -4.17 -19.08
C ASP A 322 9.40 -5.49 -19.82
N ASN A 323 9.82 -6.62 -19.22
CA ASN A 323 9.59 -7.94 -19.78
C ASN A 323 8.14 -8.42 -19.54
N GLU A 324 7.78 -9.53 -20.21
CA GLU A 324 6.43 -10.12 -20.11
C GLU A 324 6.09 -10.47 -18.66
N GLN A 325 7.06 -11.03 -17.93
CA GLN A 325 6.89 -11.39 -16.53
C GLN A 325 6.62 -10.14 -15.67
N GLY A 326 7.19 -9.00 -16.00
CA GLY A 326 7.04 -7.76 -15.25
C GLY A 326 7.98 -7.61 -14.09
N ASP A 327 9.22 -8.05 -14.27
CA ASP A 327 10.20 -8.03 -13.20
C ASP A 327 10.47 -6.62 -12.71
N LEU A 328 10.55 -5.62 -13.60
CA LEU A 328 10.82 -4.25 -13.18
C LEU A 328 9.60 -3.60 -12.52
N ARG A 329 8.41 -3.66 -13.14
CA ARG A 329 7.19 -3.04 -12.59
C ARG A 329 6.76 -3.68 -11.26
N ARG A 330 6.88 -5.01 -11.13
CA ARG A 330 6.62 -5.70 -9.85
C ARG A 330 7.60 -5.26 -8.78
N THR A 331 8.89 -5.17 -9.12
CA THR A 331 9.91 -4.74 -8.16
C THR A 331 9.57 -3.36 -7.62
N VAL A 332 9.23 -2.40 -8.49
CA VAL A 332 8.86 -1.05 -8.06
C VAL A 332 7.60 -1.07 -7.18
N ALA A 333 6.54 -1.75 -7.63
CA ALA A 333 5.29 -1.84 -6.90
C ALA A 333 5.44 -2.50 -5.52
N GLU A 334 6.06 -3.67 -5.44
CA GLU A 334 6.20 -4.41 -4.19
C GLU A 334 7.05 -3.68 -3.15
N ASN A 335 8.07 -2.93 -3.59
CA ASN A 335 8.94 -2.19 -2.69
C ASN A 335 8.32 -0.86 -2.24
N LEU A 336 7.59 -0.14 -3.11
CA LEU A 336 7.02 1.18 -2.77
C LEU A 336 5.59 1.10 -2.22
N LEU A 337 4.73 0.26 -2.80
CA LEU A 337 3.33 0.11 -2.41
C LEU A 337 3.12 -1.04 -1.41
N GLY A 338 4.13 -1.89 -1.21
CA GLY A 338 4.00 -3.16 -0.50
C GLY A 338 3.51 -4.28 -1.41
N LYS A 339 3.62 -5.53 -0.93
CA LYS A 339 3.03 -6.67 -1.64
C LYS A 339 1.50 -6.50 -1.63
N PRO A 340 0.80 -6.71 -2.76
CA PRO A 340 -0.65 -6.79 -2.73
C PRO A 340 -1.04 -7.89 -1.71
N HIS A 341 -1.73 -7.47 -0.66
CA HIS A 341 -2.25 -8.39 0.34
C HIS A 341 -3.28 -9.29 -0.34
N LYS A 342 -3.12 -10.62 -0.20
CA LYS A 342 -4.07 -11.61 -0.72
C LYS A 342 -5.48 -11.44 -0.14
N ALA A 343 -5.59 -10.81 1.04
CA ALA A 343 -6.84 -10.56 1.72
C ALA A 343 -6.76 -9.28 2.57
N LYS A 344 -7.90 -8.59 2.70
CA LYS A 344 -8.13 -7.58 3.73
C LYS A 344 -8.99 -8.18 4.84
N VAL A 345 -8.61 -7.97 6.08
CA VAL A 345 -9.30 -8.51 7.27
C VAL A 345 -9.83 -7.35 8.11
N LEU A 346 -11.13 -7.36 8.41
CA LEU A 346 -11.72 -6.42 9.35
C LEU A 346 -11.60 -7.00 10.76
N VAL A 347 -11.03 -6.25 11.70
CA VAL A 347 -10.90 -6.65 13.10
C VAL A 347 -11.76 -5.72 13.94
N LEU A 348 -12.84 -6.24 14.51
CA LEU A 348 -13.77 -5.51 15.37
C LEU A 348 -13.41 -5.80 16.83
N THR A 349 -12.98 -4.77 17.56
CA THR A 349 -12.38 -4.89 18.90
C THR A 349 -13.23 -4.26 19.99
N GLU A 350 -13.39 -4.94 21.12
CA GLU A 350 -13.79 -4.27 22.36
C GLU A 350 -12.58 -3.62 23.03
N ARG A 351 -12.53 -2.28 23.05
CA ARG A 351 -11.40 -1.56 23.64
C ARG A 351 -11.63 -1.24 25.12
N GLY A 352 -10.61 -1.50 25.93
CA GLY A 352 -10.62 -1.19 27.37
C GLY A 352 -11.29 -2.27 28.21
N GLY A 353 -11.57 -1.95 29.48
CA GLY A 353 -12.26 -2.88 30.39
C GLY A 353 -11.49 -4.18 30.66
N GLN A 354 -12.22 -5.25 30.94
CA GLN A 354 -11.65 -6.56 31.30
C GLN A 354 -11.11 -7.33 30.07
N HIS A 355 -11.64 -7.06 28.87
CA HIS A 355 -11.23 -7.71 27.61
C HIS A 355 -10.04 -7.03 26.91
N GLY A 356 -9.73 -5.77 27.26
CA GLY A 356 -8.68 -4.98 26.60
C GLY A 356 -7.31 -5.66 26.53
N GLY A 357 -6.97 -6.46 27.54
CA GLY A 357 -5.71 -7.21 27.56
C GLY A 357 -5.62 -8.24 26.42
N PHE A 358 -6.70 -9.00 26.18
CA PHE A 358 -6.75 -9.97 25.09
C PHE A 358 -6.80 -9.28 23.74
N THR A 359 -7.65 -8.25 23.55
CA THR A 359 -7.76 -7.55 22.27
C THR A 359 -6.44 -6.89 21.86
N ASP A 360 -5.71 -6.29 22.80
CA ASP A 360 -4.43 -5.64 22.52
C ASP A 360 -3.35 -6.67 22.14
N ALA A 361 -3.32 -7.82 22.82
CA ALA A 361 -2.42 -8.92 22.47
C ALA A 361 -2.78 -9.50 21.10
N GLY A 362 -4.08 -9.62 20.80
CA GLY A 362 -4.58 -10.12 19.53
C GLY A 362 -4.24 -9.23 18.35
N LEU A 363 -4.37 -7.91 18.48
CA LEU A 363 -3.96 -6.98 17.42
C LEU A 363 -2.46 -7.10 17.11
N ARG A 364 -1.61 -7.18 18.15
CA ARG A 364 -0.15 -7.37 17.97
C ARG A 364 0.16 -8.70 17.28
N TRP A 365 -0.51 -9.77 17.70
CA TRP A 365 -0.33 -11.09 17.10
C TRP A 365 -0.82 -11.14 15.64
N LEU A 366 -2.00 -10.59 15.36
CA LEU A 366 -2.58 -10.50 14.01
C LEU A 366 -1.73 -9.66 13.07
N ALA A 367 -1.13 -8.56 13.53
CA ALA A 367 -0.19 -7.78 12.73
C ALA A 367 1.02 -8.63 12.30
N ALA A 368 1.59 -9.42 13.21
CA ALA A 368 2.70 -10.33 12.90
C ALA A 368 2.28 -11.47 11.95
N GLU A 369 1.08 -12.02 12.11
CA GLU A 369 0.55 -13.05 11.22
C GLU A 369 0.14 -12.51 9.86
N GLY A 370 -0.32 -11.25 9.77
CA GLY A 370 -0.64 -10.58 8.50
C GLY A 370 0.57 -10.49 7.57
N VAL A 371 1.76 -10.24 8.13
CA VAL A 371 3.03 -10.26 7.38
C VAL A 371 3.33 -11.66 6.83
N LYS A 372 3.12 -12.72 7.63
CA LYS A 372 3.41 -14.11 7.23
C LYS A 372 2.38 -14.65 6.23
N GLY A 373 1.10 -14.36 6.47
CA GLY A 373 -0.05 -14.82 5.68
C GLY A 373 -0.39 -13.93 4.49
N ASN A 374 0.33 -12.81 4.31
CA ASN A 374 0.09 -11.80 3.28
C ASN A 374 -1.35 -11.25 3.30
N PHE A 375 -1.84 -10.83 4.47
CA PHE A 375 -3.12 -10.13 4.62
C PHE A 375 -2.93 -8.83 5.41
N SER A 376 -3.78 -7.83 5.14
CA SER A 376 -3.82 -6.60 5.93
C SER A 376 -4.96 -6.66 6.94
N ILE A 377 -4.82 -5.90 8.04
CA ILE A 377 -5.87 -5.74 9.05
C ILE A 377 -6.37 -4.30 9.05
N THR A 378 -7.67 -4.12 9.23
CA THR A 378 -8.29 -2.83 9.53
C THR A 378 -9.03 -2.96 10.84
N GLU A 379 -8.62 -2.20 11.85
CA GLU A 379 -9.27 -2.22 13.15
C GLU A 379 -10.42 -1.22 13.20
N ILE A 380 -11.56 -1.65 13.74
CA ILE A 380 -12.64 -0.78 14.20
C ILE A 380 -13.05 -1.19 15.61
N ASN A 381 -13.51 -0.23 16.41
CA ASN A 381 -13.99 -0.47 17.78
C ASN A 381 -15.47 -0.09 17.96
N ASN A 382 -16.18 0.06 16.84
CA ASN A 382 -17.60 0.32 16.79
C ASN A 382 -18.16 -0.12 15.44
N ALA A 383 -19.41 -0.56 15.41
CA ALA A 383 -20.06 -1.08 14.21
C ALA A 383 -20.76 0.00 13.33
N ARG A 384 -20.60 1.30 13.62
CA ARG A 384 -21.41 2.37 12.98
C ARG A 384 -21.18 2.50 11.47
N ASN A 385 -19.98 2.21 11.01
CA ASN A 385 -19.61 2.36 9.60
C ASN A 385 -19.77 1.05 8.80
N ILE A 386 -20.26 -0.02 9.44
CA ILE A 386 -20.44 -1.31 8.78
C ILE A 386 -21.68 -1.23 7.89
N THR A 387 -21.44 -1.27 6.59
CA THR A 387 -22.45 -1.37 5.52
C THR A 387 -22.05 -2.51 4.57
N GLU A 388 -22.91 -2.89 3.63
CA GLU A 388 -22.57 -3.91 2.63
C GLU A 388 -21.36 -3.50 1.78
N ALA A 389 -21.28 -2.23 1.36
CA ALA A 389 -20.17 -1.69 0.58
C ALA A 389 -18.87 -1.58 1.39
N TYR A 390 -18.99 -1.42 2.70
CA TYR A 390 -17.83 -1.50 3.59
C TYR A 390 -17.34 -2.93 3.72
N LEU A 391 -18.23 -3.89 4.03
CA LEU A 391 -17.88 -5.31 4.18
C LEU A 391 -17.40 -5.97 2.88
N SER A 392 -17.82 -5.50 1.71
CA SER A 392 -17.37 -6.05 0.42
C SER A 392 -15.87 -5.90 0.17
N GLN A 393 -15.19 -5.05 0.96
CA GLN A 393 -13.75 -4.85 0.89
C GLN A 393 -12.96 -5.93 1.65
N PHE A 394 -13.61 -6.70 2.52
CA PHE A 394 -12.95 -7.59 3.47
C PHE A 394 -13.27 -9.06 3.21
N SER A 395 -12.23 -9.88 3.12
CA SER A 395 -12.34 -11.33 2.94
C SER A 395 -12.67 -12.08 4.24
N LEU A 396 -12.41 -11.45 5.39
CA LEU A 396 -12.61 -12.02 6.73
C LEU A 396 -12.99 -10.92 7.72
N VAL A 397 -13.94 -11.21 8.61
CA VAL A 397 -14.26 -10.43 9.81
C VAL A 397 -13.81 -11.20 11.05
N ILE A 398 -12.94 -10.61 11.86
CA ILE A 398 -12.54 -11.13 13.17
C ILE A 398 -13.17 -10.23 14.24
N GLN A 399 -14.00 -10.82 15.10
CA GLN A 399 -14.64 -10.17 16.22
C GLN A 399 -13.88 -10.52 17.50
N LEU A 400 -12.93 -9.67 17.90
CA LEU A 400 -12.14 -9.79 19.12
C LEU A 400 -12.93 -9.15 20.27
N ASP A 401 -13.75 -9.99 20.91
CA ASP A 401 -14.61 -9.68 22.07
C ASP A 401 -15.60 -8.54 21.88
N PHE A 402 -15.75 -7.99 20.68
CA PHE A 402 -16.77 -6.96 20.47
C PHE A 402 -18.17 -7.56 20.66
N PRO A 403 -19.05 -6.97 21.48
CA PRO A 403 -20.37 -7.54 21.77
C PRO A 403 -21.31 -7.46 20.56
N PRO A 404 -22.26 -8.40 20.40
CA PRO A 404 -23.20 -8.40 19.28
C PRO A 404 -24.39 -7.44 19.48
N TYR A 405 -24.71 -7.04 20.72
CA TYR A 405 -25.96 -6.33 21.04
C TYR A 405 -25.92 -4.81 20.79
N THR A 406 -24.74 -4.20 20.59
CA THR A 406 -24.60 -2.76 20.30
C THR A 406 -24.52 -2.43 18.82
N TRP A 407 -24.72 -3.40 17.93
CA TRP A 407 -24.61 -3.19 16.49
C TRP A 407 -25.83 -2.41 15.97
N PRO A 408 -25.62 -1.35 15.16
CA PRO A 408 -26.73 -0.70 14.47
C PRO A 408 -27.41 -1.67 13.50
N LYS A 409 -28.71 -1.46 13.25
CA LYS A 409 -29.49 -2.35 12.39
C LYS A 409 -28.90 -2.54 10.98
N GLU A 410 -28.35 -1.48 10.42
CA GLU A 410 -27.67 -1.54 9.11
C GLU A 410 -26.43 -2.46 9.13
N ALA A 411 -25.65 -2.41 10.21
CA ALA A 411 -24.50 -3.28 10.41
C ALA A 411 -24.93 -4.73 10.60
N GLU A 412 -26.01 -4.97 11.36
CA GLU A 412 -26.61 -6.30 11.50
C GLU A 412 -26.99 -6.88 10.13
N ASP A 413 -27.75 -6.12 9.34
CA ASP A 413 -28.27 -6.59 8.05
C ASP A 413 -27.14 -6.83 7.03
N ALA A 414 -26.11 -5.97 7.03
CA ALA A 414 -24.92 -6.15 6.21
C ALA A 414 -24.14 -7.41 6.61
N PHE A 415 -23.97 -7.65 7.91
CA PHE A 415 -23.28 -8.83 8.42
C PHE A 415 -24.06 -10.12 8.14
N VAL A 416 -25.38 -10.11 8.30
CA VAL A 416 -26.24 -11.26 7.94
C VAL A 416 -26.03 -11.63 6.48
N LYS A 417 -26.09 -10.66 5.55
CA LYS A 417 -25.83 -10.94 4.13
C LYS A 417 -24.42 -11.44 3.88
N TYR A 418 -23.42 -10.84 4.54
CA TYR A 418 -22.03 -11.29 4.44
C TYR A 418 -21.87 -12.78 4.75
N ILE A 419 -22.53 -13.25 5.82
CA ILE A 419 -22.50 -14.65 6.27
C ILE A 419 -23.38 -15.58 5.40
N GLU A 420 -24.64 -15.19 5.15
CA GLU A 420 -25.62 -16.01 4.43
C GLU A 420 -25.32 -16.14 2.93
N GLU A 421 -24.62 -15.17 2.35
CA GLU A 421 -24.21 -15.19 0.94
C GLU A 421 -22.78 -15.70 0.73
N GLY A 422 -22.00 -15.91 1.80
CA GLY A 422 -20.62 -16.40 1.69
C GLY A 422 -19.68 -15.35 1.09
N ARG A 423 -19.90 -14.06 1.38
CA ARG A 423 -19.07 -12.96 0.85
C ARG A 423 -17.67 -12.91 1.48
N GLY A 424 -17.45 -13.67 2.56
CA GLY A 424 -16.15 -13.93 3.17
C GLY A 424 -16.27 -14.91 4.34
N GLY A 425 -15.38 -14.80 5.33
CA GLY A 425 -15.39 -15.65 6.52
C GLY A 425 -15.55 -14.88 7.83
N TRP A 426 -15.81 -15.58 8.94
CA TRP A 426 -15.93 -14.96 10.26
C TRP A 426 -15.22 -15.76 11.36
N ILE A 427 -14.58 -15.05 12.28
CA ILE A 427 -14.02 -15.62 13.51
C ILE A 427 -14.50 -14.77 14.68
N GLY A 428 -15.17 -15.38 15.66
CA GLY A 428 -15.60 -14.69 16.87
C GLY A 428 -14.98 -15.24 18.15
N PHE A 429 -14.79 -14.37 19.13
CA PHE A 429 -14.24 -14.70 20.44
C PHE A 429 -15.19 -14.30 21.57
N HIS A 430 -15.26 -15.17 22.58
CA HIS A 430 -15.76 -14.95 23.93
C HIS A 430 -17.02 -14.07 24.04
N HIS A 431 -16.85 -12.77 24.15
CA HIS A 431 -17.94 -11.82 24.35
C HIS A 431 -18.86 -11.68 23.11
N ALA A 432 -18.45 -12.19 21.94
CA ALA A 432 -19.32 -12.37 20.77
C ALA A 432 -20.55 -13.25 21.05
N THR A 433 -20.55 -14.08 22.11
CA THR A 433 -21.73 -14.86 22.55
C THR A 433 -22.37 -14.36 23.84
N LEU A 434 -22.13 -13.10 24.24
CA LEU A 434 -22.94 -12.46 25.29
C LEU A 434 -24.34 -12.13 24.73
N LEU A 435 -25.12 -13.19 24.54
CA LEU A 435 -26.41 -13.22 23.85
C LEU A 435 -27.52 -13.27 24.88
N GLY A 436 -28.29 -12.18 24.97
CA GLY A 436 -29.33 -11.97 25.95
C GLY A 436 -29.83 -10.53 25.88
N GLU A 437 -30.57 -10.08 26.89
CA GLU A 437 -30.90 -8.67 27.04
C GLU A 437 -29.90 -8.01 27.99
N PHE A 438 -29.10 -7.08 27.47
CA PHE A 438 -28.04 -6.39 28.20
C PHE A 438 -28.10 -4.90 27.91
N ASP A 439 -27.89 -4.07 28.93
CA ASP A 439 -27.75 -2.61 28.80
C ASP A 439 -28.89 -1.91 28.02
N GLY A 440 -30.10 -2.49 28.07
CA GLY A 440 -31.28 -1.98 27.36
C GLY A 440 -31.38 -2.41 25.89
N TYR A 441 -30.46 -3.23 25.39
CA TYR A 441 -30.49 -3.82 24.06
C TYR A 441 -31.19 -5.19 24.06
N PRO A 442 -32.07 -5.47 23.08
CA PRO A 442 -32.68 -6.78 22.95
C PRO A 442 -31.69 -7.81 22.41
N MET A 443 -31.97 -9.09 22.61
CA MET A 443 -31.18 -10.15 22.02
C MET A 443 -31.35 -10.20 20.50
N TRP A 444 -30.24 -10.22 19.77
CA TRP A 444 -30.25 -10.41 18.32
C TRP A 444 -30.47 -11.89 17.98
N GLN A 445 -31.73 -12.27 17.73
CA GLN A 445 -32.13 -13.68 17.57
C GLN A 445 -31.35 -14.41 16.46
N TRP A 446 -31.13 -13.76 15.31
CA TRP A 446 -30.37 -14.39 14.22
C TRP A 446 -28.93 -14.73 14.65
N PHE A 447 -28.27 -13.88 15.44
CA PHE A 447 -26.92 -14.16 15.92
C PHE A 447 -26.90 -15.29 16.96
N SER A 448 -27.93 -15.35 17.82
CA SER A 448 -28.15 -16.51 18.69
C SER A 448 -28.27 -17.80 17.89
N ASP A 449 -29.13 -17.83 16.87
CA ASP A 449 -29.32 -19.01 16.01
C ASP A 449 -28.03 -19.37 15.25
N PHE A 450 -27.28 -18.36 14.80
CA PHE A 450 -25.96 -18.53 14.20
C PHE A 450 -24.96 -19.19 15.17
N MET A 451 -25.04 -18.88 16.47
CA MET A 451 -24.22 -19.48 17.53
C MET A 451 -24.77 -20.81 18.09
N GLY A 452 -25.74 -21.43 17.42
CA GLY A 452 -26.33 -22.70 17.83
C GLY A 452 -27.62 -22.58 18.64
N GLY A 453 -28.21 -21.38 18.65
CA GLY A 453 -29.43 -21.04 19.37
C GLY A 453 -29.21 -20.81 20.86
N VAL A 454 -27.98 -20.56 21.30
CA VAL A 454 -27.60 -20.43 22.70
C VAL A 454 -27.94 -19.04 23.25
N ARG A 455 -28.25 -19.01 24.54
CA ARG A 455 -28.38 -17.77 25.32
C ARG A 455 -27.41 -17.82 26.49
N PHE A 456 -26.74 -16.70 26.75
CA PHE A 456 -25.90 -16.56 27.94
C PHE A 456 -26.73 -16.80 29.21
N LYS A 457 -26.19 -17.63 30.11
CA LYS A 457 -26.84 -17.97 31.38
C LYS A 457 -26.04 -17.50 32.57
N ASN A 458 -24.75 -17.82 32.60
CA ASN A 458 -23.84 -17.49 33.70
C ASN A 458 -22.38 -17.67 33.25
N TYR A 459 -21.43 -17.42 34.13
CA TYR A 459 -20.00 -17.67 33.91
C TYR A 459 -19.34 -18.26 35.17
N ILE A 460 -18.14 -18.80 35.01
CA ILE A 460 -17.31 -19.30 36.11
C ILE A 460 -16.47 -18.14 36.67
N ALA A 461 -16.55 -17.95 37.99
CA ALA A 461 -15.76 -16.94 38.72
C ALA A 461 -15.00 -17.60 39.89
N PRO A 462 -13.74 -17.21 40.17
CA PRO A 462 -12.90 -16.26 39.41
C PRO A 462 -12.44 -16.86 38.07
N LEU A 463 -11.62 -16.11 37.31
CA LEU A 463 -10.90 -16.64 36.14
C LEU A 463 -10.22 -17.96 36.51
N ALA A 464 -10.27 -18.92 35.58
CA ALA A 464 -9.84 -20.28 35.84
C ALA A 464 -9.04 -20.84 34.67
N ASN A 465 -8.01 -21.62 35.00
CA ASN A 465 -7.41 -22.53 34.03
C ASN A 465 -8.44 -23.60 33.67
N GLY A 466 -8.50 -24.02 32.41
CA GLY A 466 -9.33 -25.16 31.98
C GLY A 466 -8.63 -25.95 30.88
N THR A 467 -8.76 -27.27 30.89
CA THR A 467 -8.21 -28.13 29.83
C THR A 467 -9.21 -28.22 28.69
N LEU A 468 -8.84 -27.68 27.54
CA LEU A 468 -9.58 -27.85 26.29
C LEU A 468 -9.23 -29.22 25.70
N ILE A 469 -10.26 -29.96 25.27
CA ILE A 469 -10.16 -31.28 24.63
C ILE A 469 -10.65 -31.13 23.18
N VAL A 470 -9.80 -31.51 22.22
CA VAL A 470 -10.15 -31.50 20.80
C VAL A 470 -11.01 -32.72 20.47
N GLU A 471 -12.21 -32.48 19.95
CA GLU A 471 -13.17 -33.51 19.54
C GLU A 471 -12.97 -33.92 18.08
N ASP A 472 -12.87 -32.94 17.17
CA ASP A 472 -12.65 -33.19 15.74
C ASP A 472 -11.25 -32.76 15.30
N LYS A 473 -10.33 -33.73 15.25
CA LYS A 473 -8.95 -33.53 14.78
C LYS A 473 -8.83 -33.42 13.25
N GLN A 474 -9.88 -33.76 12.51
CA GLN A 474 -9.85 -33.75 11.04
C GLN A 474 -10.22 -32.38 10.49
N HIS A 475 -10.96 -31.57 11.25
CA HIS A 475 -11.32 -30.23 10.84
C HIS A 475 -10.06 -29.37 10.59
N PRO A 476 -9.99 -28.57 9.49
CA PRO A 476 -8.81 -27.76 9.19
C PRO A 476 -8.36 -26.83 10.31
N VAL A 477 -9.29 -26.28 11.08
CA VAL A 477 -9.02 -25.44 12.27
C VAL A 477 -8.20 -26.18 13.33
N MET A 478 -8.38 -27.49 13.46
CA MET A 478 -7.74 -28.33 14.46
C MET A 478 -6.46 -29.02 13.96
N LYS A 479 -6.04 -28.72 12.73
CA LYS A 479 -4.81 -29.29 12.16
C LYS A 479 -3.60 -28.95 13.03
N ASP A 480 -2.82 -29.96 13.40
CA ASP A 480 -1.62 -29.83 14.25
C ASP A 480 -1.88 -29.22 15.65
N VAL A 481 -3.15 -29.06 16.05
CA VAL A 481 -3.52 -28.67 17.42
C VAL A 481 -3.37 -29.89 18.34
N PRO A 482 -2.75 -29.76 19.52
CA PRO A 482 -2.66 -30.85 20.49
C PRO A 482 -4.03 -31.42 20.85
N ALA A 483 -4.11 -32.73 21.12
CA ALA A 483 -5.36 -33.40 21.49
C ALA A 483 -6.04 -32.77 22.72
N SER A 484 -5.25 -32.18 23.61
CA SER A 484 -5.71 -31.29 24.67
C SER A 484 -4.62 -30.30 25.04
N PHE A 485 -5.01 -29.15 25.59
CA PHE A 485 -4.08 -28.17 26.18
C PHE A 485 -4.78 -27.33 27.24
N VAL A 486 -3.99 -26.73 28.14
CA VAL A 486 -4.51 -25.85 29.19
C VAL A 486 -4.71 -24.45 28.63
N VAL A 487 -5.92 -23.93 28.78
CA VAL A 487 -6.27 -22.52 28.59
C VAL A 487 -6.06 -21.82 29.94
N PRO A 488 -5.13 -20.86 30.04
CA PRO A 488 -4.76 -20.26 31.32
C PRO A 488 -5.63 -19.05 31.67
N ASP A 489 -6.18 -19.06 32.89
CA ASP A 489 -6.74 -17.86 33.55
C ASP A 489 -7.83 -17.15 32.71
N ASP A 490 -8.75 -17.90 32.12
CA ASP A 490 -9.81 -17.39 31.23
C ASP A 490 -11.19 -17.38 31.93
N GLU A 491 -12.15 -16.67 31.34
CA GLU A 491 -13.53 -16.61 31.80
C GLU A 491 -14.39 -17.60 31.00
N TRP A 492 -15.11 -18.48 31.70
CA TRP A 492 -15.85 -19.56 31.06
C TRP A 492 -17.36 -19.32 31.11
N TYR A 493 -17.94 -18.86 30.01
CA TYR A 493 -19.39 -18.73 29.84
C TYR A 493 -20.09 -20.08 29.82
N THR A 494 -21.24 -20.13 30.47
CA THR A 494 -22.24 -21.21 30.41
C THR A 494 -23.50 -20.69 29.72
N TYR A 495 -24.11 -21.56 28.93
CA TYR A 495 -25.32 -21.23 28.19
C TYR A 495 -26.54 -21.96 28.75
N ASP A 496 -27.72 -21.53 28.31
CA ASP A 496 -29.00 -22.16 28.68
C ASP A 496 -29.13 -23.61 28.19
N LYS A 497 -28.45 -23.95 27.10
CA LYS A 497 -28.38 -25.29 26.50
C LYS A 497 -27.09 -25.48 25.69
N SER A 498 -26.80 -26.74 25.34
CA SER A 498 -25.68 -27.06 24.45
C SER A 498 -25.98 -26.60 23.00
N PRO A 499 -25.01 -25.98 22.29
CA PRO A 499 -25.17 -25.58 20.89
C PRO A 499 -25.15 -26.78 19.93
N ARG A 500 -24.64 -27.95 20.36
CA ARG A 500 -24.40 -29.14 19.51
C ARG A 500 -25.50 -29.52 18.54
N PRO A 501 -26.80 -29.42 18.86
CA PRO A 501 -27.84 -29.78 17.90
C PRO A 501 -27.82 -28.95 16.60
N ASN A 502 -27.21 -27.77 16.62
CA ASN A 502 -27.26 -26.78 15.53
C ASN A 502 -25.88 -26.39 14.99
N VAL A 503 -24.78 -26.90 15.58
CA VAL A 503 -23.41 -26.56 15.18
C VAL A 503 -22.51 -27.79 15.21
N HIS A 504 -21.41 -27.73 14.48
CA HIS A 504 -20.37 -28.74 14.55
C HIS A 504 -19.33 -28.32 15.59
N VAL A 505 -19.31 -29.02 16.73
CA VAL A 505 -18.37 -28.75 17.82
C VAL A 505 -17.01 -29.36 17.50
N LEU A 506 -15.98 -28.54 17.60
CA LEU A 506 -14.59 -28.94 17.36
C LEU A 506 -13.84 -29.23 18.66
N ALA A 507 -14.22 -28.59 19.76
CA ALA A 507 -13.64 -28.82 21.08
C ALA A 507 -14.59 -28.46 22.23
N ASN A 508 -14.41 -29.17 23.35
CA ASN A 508 -15.04 -28.89 24.63
C ASN A 508 -14.00 -28.62 25.72
N VAL A 509 -14.45 -28.09 26.86
CA VAL A 509 -13.62 -28.01 28.07
C VAL A 509 -13.93 -29.16 29.02
N ASP A 510 -12.88 -29.70 29.66
CA ASP A 510 -13.03 -30.58 30.82
C ASP A 510 -13.28 -29.75 32.07
N GLU A 511 -14.55 -29.64 32.46
CA GLU A 511 -14.93 -28.84 33.62
C GLU A 511 -14.35 -29.36 34.95
N SER A 512 -13.88 -30.60 35.02
CA SER A 512 -13.22 -31.13 36.23
C SER A 512 -11.80 -30.58 36.40
N SER A 513 -11.21 -30.07 35.32
CA SER A 513 -9.86 -29.52 35.32
C SER A 513 -9.78 -28.05 35.76
N TYR A 514 -10.92 -27.41 36.02
CA TYR A 514 -10.94 -26.01 36.41
C TYR A 514 -10.07 -25.74 37.64
N THR A 515 -9.17 -24.76 37.51
CA THR A 515 -8.32 -24.31 38.62
C THR A 515 -8.37 -22.78 38.71
N PRO A 516 -8.96 -22.21 39.77
CA PRO A 516 -9.62 -22.89 40.89
C PRO A 516 -10.87 -23.67 40.46
N ALA A 517 -11.22 -24.71 41.23
CA ALA A 517 -12.41 -25.49 40.97
C ALA A 517 -13.68 -24.63 41.15
N SER A 518 -14.69 -24.91 40.33
CA SER A 518 -15.99 -24.23 40.36
C SER A 518 -17.13 -25.23 40.47
N ASP A 519 -18.16 -24.88 41.24
CA ASP A 519 -19.42 -25.64 41.32
C ASP A 519 -20.39 -25.27 40.18
N ILE A 520 -20.13 -24.17 39.46
CA ILE A 520 -20.88 -23.78 38.27
C ILE A 520 -20.40 -24.65 37.11
N LYS A 521 -21.33 -25.40 36.53
CA LYS A 521 -21.10 -26.34 35.42
C LYS A 521 -22.18 -26.16 34.35
N MET A 522 -21.78 -26.22 33.10
CA MET A 522 -22.66 -26.40 31.95
C MET A 522 -22.94 -27.89 31.71
N GLY A 523 -22.02 -28.79 32.12
CA GLY A 523 -22.07 -30.22 31.84
C GLY A 523 -21.51 -30.53 30.46
N ASP A 524 -22.36 -30.48 29.43
CA ASP A 524 -21.86 -30.51 28.06
C ASP A 524 -21.41 -29.11 27.65
N HIS A 525 -20.09 -28.87 27.66
CA HIS A 525 -19.51 -27.53 27.52
C HIS A 525 -18.64 -27.36 26.26
N PRO A 526 -19.23 -27.27 25.06
CA PRO A 526 -18.52 -26.84 23.85
C PRO A 526 -17.88 -25.46 24.02
N VAL A 527 -16.66 -25.32 23.52
CA VAL A 527 -15.90 -24.05 23.59
C VAL A 527 -15.29 -23.65 22.25
N VAL A 528 -15.26 -24.54 21.25
CA VAL A 528 -14.93 -24.18 19.87
C VAL A 528 -15.89 -24.90 18.92
N TRP A 529 -16.54 -24.16 18.02
CA TRP A 529 -17.47 -24.75 17.05
C TRP A 529 -17.62 -23.92 15.78
N VAL A 530 -18.15 -24.55 14.74
CA VAL A 530 -18.46 -23.94 13.44
C VAL A 530 -19.94 -24.16 13.11
N ASN A 531 -20.55 -23.22 12.39
CA ASN A 531 -21.91 -23.37 11.88
C ASN A 531 -21.90 -23.63 10.37
N GLU A 532 -21.92 -24.91 10.00
CA GLU A 532 -21.87 -25.37 8.60
C GLU A 532 -23.17 -25.10 7.82
N SER A 533 -24.24 -24.66 8.48
CA SER A 533 -25.47 -24.24 7.77
C SER A 533 -25.33 -22.91 7.03
N LYS A 534 -24.27 -22.14 7.32
CA LYS A 534 -23.98 -20.86 6.67
C LYS A 534 -23.05 -21.05 5.48
N LYS A 535 -23.17 -20.17 4.49
CA LYS A 535 -22.30 -20.19 3.30
C LYS A 535 -20.89 -19.70 3.62
N ALA A 536 -20.77 -18.69 4.48
CA ALA A 536 -19.48 -18.22 4.97
C ALA A 536 -18.84 -19.27 5.90
N ARG A 537 -17.56 -19.59 5.67
CA ARG A 537 -16.76 -20.34 6.65
C ARG A 537 -16.67 -19.51 7.93
N ASN A 538 -17.00 -20.13 9.06
CA ASN A 538 -17.09 -19.45 10.33
C ASN A 538 -16.60 -20.34 11.46
N VAL A 539 -15.99 -19.74 12.49
CA VAL A 539 -15.63 -20.42 13.72
C VAL A 539 -15.80 -19.49 14.90
N TYR A 540 -16.32 -20.03 16.00
CA TYR A 540 -16.41 -19.36 17.27
C TYR A 540 -15.50 -20.02 18.30
N PHE A 541 -14.80 -19.18 19.06
CA PHE A 541 -13.99 -19.55 20.21
C PHE A 541 -14.62 -18.93 21.46
N GLN A 542 -15.07 -19.74 22.41
CA GLN A 542 -15.58 -19.23 23.68
C GLN A 542 -14.48 -18.63 24.55
N ILE A 543 -13.28 -19.16 24.42
CA ILE A 543 -12.08 -18.65 25.06
C ILE A 543 -11.68 -17.33 24.41
N GLY A 544 -11.10 -16.41 25.19
CA GLY A 544 -10.77 -15.07 24.67
C GLY A 544 -10.74 -13.97 25.72
N HIS A 545 -10.89 -14.25 27.01
CA HIS A 545 -10.77 -13.19 28.03
C HIS A 545 -9.31 -12.86 28.36
N SER A 546 -8.44 -13.87 28.33
CA SER A 546 -7.07 -13.79 28.86
C SER A 546 -6.02 -13.58 27.77
N SER A 547 -5.19 -12.54 27.90
CA SER A 547 -4.06 -12.31 27.00
C SER A 547 -3.04 -13.47 27.00
N LYS A 548 -3.00 -14.27 28.07
CA LYS A 548 -2.08 -15.43 28.21
C LYS A 548 -2.39 -16.53 27.18
N LEU A 549 -3.56 -16.53 26.56
CA LEU A 549 -3.88 -17.44 25.46
C LEU A 549 -2.84 -17.37 24.32
N TYR A 550 -2.33 -16.17 24.01
CA TYR A 550 -1.31 -15.97 22.97
C TYR A 550 0.07 -16.56 23.32
N GLU A 551 0.27 -16.99 24.57
CA GLU A 551 1.47 -17.73 25.00
C GLU A 551 1.30 -19.25 24.83
N THR A 552 0.09 -19.71 24.49
CA THR A 552 -0.20 -21.13 24.30
C THR A 552 -0.10 -21.52 22.82
N GLU A 553 0.69 -22.56 22.55
CA GLU A 553 0.87 -23.08 21.19
C GLU A 553 -0.45 -23.64 20.61
N GLY A 554 -1.25 -24.31 21.45
CA GLY A 554 -2.55 -24.85 21.05
C GLY A 554 -3.49 -23.77 20.51
N PHE A 555 -3.65 -22.67 21.23
CA PHE A 555 -4.49 -21.54 20.80
C PHE A 555 -3.94 -20.84 19.56
N THR A 556 -2.65 -20.49 19.55
CA THR A 556 -2.08 -19.72 18.43
C THR A 556 -2.04 -20.53 17.13
N THR A 557 -1.82 -21.85 17.21
CA THR A 557 -1.97 -22.75 16.06
C THR A 557 -3.42 -22.82 15.58
N MET A 558 -4.37 -23.00 16.50
CA MET A 558 -5.79 -23.08 16.18
C MET A 558 -6.32 -21.77 15.55
N PHE A 559 -5.94 -20.60 16.07
CA PHE A 559 -6.35 -19.31 15.52
C PHE A 559 -5.73 -19.06 14.13
N ARG A 560 -4.45 -19.42 13.93
CA ARG A 560 -3.80 -19.33 12.62
C ARG A 560 -4.51 -20.21 11.59
N ASN A 561 -4.87 -21.44 11.97
CA ASN A 561 -5.61 -22.36 11.11
C ASN A 561 -7.00 -21.82 10.77
N ALA A 562 -7.69 -21.21 11.73
CA ALA A 562 -8.97 -20.55 11.48
C ALA A 562 -8.85 -19.42 10.47
N ILE A 563 -7.83 -18.57 10.56
CA ILE A 563 -7.57 -17.50 9.58
C ILE A 563 -7.34 -18.10 8.19
N ASN A 564 -6.45 -19.10 8.08
CA ASN A 564 -6.15 -19.74 6.80
C ASN A 564 -7.40 -20.39 6.20
N TRP A 565 -8.13 -21.17 7.00
CA TRP A 565 -9.33 -21.87 6.55
C TRP A 565 -10.45 -20.91 6.14
N THR A 566 -10.65 -19.80 6.86
CA THR A 566 -11.69 -18.82 6.51
C THR A 566 -11.32 -17.96 5.30
N LEU A 567 -10.02 -17.80 5.00
CA LEU A 567 -9.53 -17.07 3.83
C LEU A 567 -9.41 -17.94 2.57
N GLU A 568 -9.34 -19.26 2.71
CA GLU A 568 -9.39 -20.20 1.59
C GLU A 568 -10.76 -20.14 0.89
N ARG A 569 -10.76 -19.74 -0.39
CA ARG A 569 -11.92 -19.75 -1.28
C ARG A 569 -11.78 -20.79 -2.37
#